data_AF-A0A1I4QNW1-F1
#
_entry.id   AF-A0A1I4QNW1-F1
#
_cell.length_a   1.000
_cell.length_b   1.000
_cell.length_c   1.000
_cell.angle_alpha   90.00
_cell.angle_beta   90.00
_cell.angle_gamma   90.00
#
_symmetry.space_group_name_H-M   'P 1'
#
loop_
_entity.id
_entity.type
_entity.pdbx_description
1 polymer ?
#
loop_
_entity_poly.entity_id
_entity_poly.type
_entity_poly.pdbx_seq_one_letter_code
_entity_poly.pdbx_strand_id
1 'polypeptide(L)'
;MRNLQIIGNVPQVRRESNFGEYAEEATIIEEQPKVKKENPHFLEANTLEVTMQHLKEDCITPVFAKDNELTIPHPAFIDTVYDAANTFFSGESIDKPDIRVSHIIKGRIPEAIHKPANQLLESDKTIYYERCAFIIQIPTIYETVNGNKLTLTIGGVRAYNHTNLYSKKGAERFKVFIGFTCKVCTNLCV
;
A
#
# COMPACT_ATOMS: atom_id res chain seq x y z
N MET A 1 40.08 18.71 2.78
CA MET A 1 40.74 17.85 3.79
C MET A 1 40.03 18.12 5.10
N ARG A 2 39.24 17.15 5.60
CA ARG A 2 38.30 17.35 6.71
C ARG A 2 38.99 17.13 8.06
N ASN A 3 38.61 17.97 9.01
CA ASN A 3 39.21 18.16 10.32
C ASN A 3 39.09 16.95 11.25
N LEU A 4 40.14 16.73 12.05
CA LEU A 4 40.15 15.87 13.24
C LEU A 4 39.17 16.41 14.29
N GLN A 5 38.43 15.52 14.95
CA GLN A 5 37.80 15.79 16.24
C GLN A 5 38.34 14.79 17.29
N ILE A 6 38.84 15.39 18.36
CA ILE A 6 39.50 14.77 19.50
C ILE A 6 38.42 14.19 20.42
N ILE A 7 38.43 12.86 20.61
CA ILE A 7 37.60 12.21 21.63
C ILE A 7 38.25 12.49 22.98
N GLY A 8 37.56 13.30 23.79
CA GLY A 8 37.99 13.66 25.13
C GLY A 8 38.06 12.44 26.05
N ASN A 9 39.20 12.31 26.71
CA ASN A 9 39.44 11.40 27.83
C ASN A 9 38.33 11.53 28.90
N VAL A 10 37.61 10.43 29.14
CA VAL A 10 36.82 10.27 30.37
C VAL A 10 37.75 9.68 31.44
N PRO A 11 37.89 10.29 32.62
CA PRO A 11 38.81 9.83 33.66
C PRO A 11 38.31 8.51 34.26
N GLN A 12 39.05 7.43 34.04
CA GLN A 12 38.84 6.18 34.77
C GLN A 12 39.34 6.35 36.21
N VAL A 13 38.41 6.42 37.16
CA VAL A 13 38.72 6.33 38.59
C VAL A 13 39.13 4.89 38.87
N ARG A 14 40.44 4.62 38.85
CA ARG A 14 41.02 3.35 39.29
C ARG A 14 40.91 3.26 40.82
N ARG A 15 40.06 2.37 41.31
CA ARG A 15 40.13 1.87 42.69
C ARG A 15 40.83 0.51 42.66
N GLU A 16 41.94 0.41 43.35
CA GLU A 16 42.63 -0.86 43.58
C GLU A 16 41.90 -1.63 44.68
N SER A 17 41.41 -2.82 44.33
CA SER A 17 40.93 -3.82 45.28
C SER A 17 41.88 -5.02 45.26
N ASN A 18 42.25 -5.46 46.45
CA ASN A 18 43.47 -6.19 46.77
C ASN A 18 43.40 -7.72 46.57
N PHE A 19 42.77 -8.21 45.49
CA PHE A 19 42.72 -9.63 45.16
C PHE A 19 42.74 -9.81 43.64
N GLY A 20 43.76 -10.52 43.14
CA GLY A 20 44.08 -10.65 41.72
C GLY A 20 43.14 -11.55 40.92
N GLU A 21 41.90 -11.12 40.73
CA GLU A 21 40.99 -11.68 39.72
C GLU A 21 40.30 -10.54 38.96
N TYR A 22 40.41 -10.58 37.63
CA TYR A 22 39.74 -9.65 36.73
C TYR A 22 38.26 -9.99 36.66
N ALA A 23 37.42 -9.20 37.33
CA ALA A 23 35.96 -9.26 37.15
C ALA A 23 35.57 -8.23 36.08
N GLU A 24 35.25 -8.68 34.87
CA GLU A 24 34.52 -7.86 33.90
C GLU A 24 33.05 -7.76 34.35
N GLU A 25 32.54 -6.54 34.54
CA GLU A 25 31.14 -6.32 34.90
C GLU A 25 30.22 -6.80 33.78
N ALA A 26 29.34 -7.75 34.11
CA ALA A 26 28.35 -8.29 33.16
C ALA A 26 27.44 -7.17 32.67
N THR A 27 27.55 -6.82 31.39
CA THR A 27 26.64 -5.86 30.75
C THR A 27 25.31 -6.55 30.51
N ILE A 28 24.23 -6.06 31.12
CA ILE A 28 22.87 -6.53 30.84
C ILE A 28 22.53 -6.08 29.43
N ILE A 29 22.54 -7.01 28.48
CA ILE A 29 22.05 -6.76 27.12
C ILE A 29 20.52 -6.76 27.24
N GLU A 30 19.91 -5.57 27.31
CA GLU A 30 18.48 -5.44 27.09
C GLU A 30 18.19 -5.94 25.67
N GLU A 31 17.61 -7.15 25.58
CA GLU A 31 17.10 -7.68 24.33
C GLU A 31 15.99 -6.74 23.87
N GLN A 32 16.32 -5.81 22.97
CA GLN A 32 15.31 -4.95 22.38
C GLN A 32 14.22 -5.85 21.81
N PRO A 33 12.94 -5.60 22.15
CA PRO A 33 11.87 -6.42 21.62
C PRO A 33 11.99 -6.37 20.10
N LYS A 34 12.30 -7.52 19.48
CA LYS A 34 12.18 -7.70 18.04
C LYS A 34 10.75 -7.36 17.71
N VAL A 35 10.52 -6.13 17.24
CA VAL A 35 9.30 -5.73 16.56
C VAL A 35 9.20 -6.68 15.39
N LYS A 36 8.45 -7.77 15.56
CA LYS A 36 7.96 -8.55 14.43
C LYS A 36 7.23 -7.51 13.60
N LYS A 37 7.80 -7.12 12.46
CA LYS A 37 7.05 -6.47 11.41
C LYS A 37 5.99 -7.49 11.01
N GLU A 38 4.85 -7.47 11.67
CA GLU A 38 3.64 -8.03 11.09
C GLU A 38 3.51 -7.32 9.75
N ASN A 39 3.72 -8.02 8.64
CA ASN A 39 3.57 -7.43 7.32
C ASN A 39 2.12 -6.93 7.23
N PRO A 40 1.89 -5.60 7.25
CA PRO A 40 0.54 -5.06 7.40
C PRO A 40 -0.21 -5.06 6.07
N HIS A 41 0.46 -5.44 4.98
CA HIS A 41 -0.01 -5.27 3.61
C HIS A 41 -0.81 -6.48 3.13
N PHE A 42 -2.00 -6.25 2.57
CA PHE A 42 -2.83 -7.34 2.05
C PHE A 42 -2.31 -7.93 0.73
N LEU A 43 -1.57 -7.14 -0.06
CA LEU A 43 -0.99 -7.55 -1.34
C LEU A 43 0.35 -6.84 -1.56
N GLU A 44 1.42 -7.63 -1.63
CA GLU A 44 2.80 -7.09 -1.65
C GLU A 44 3.55 -7.40 -2.95
N ALA A 45 3.43 -8.63 -3.45
CA ALA A 45 4.16 -9.05 -4.65
C ALA A 45 3.72 -8.27 -5.90
N ASN A 46 4.66 -7.56 -6.53
CA ASN A 46 4.49 -6.86 -7.81
C ASN A 46 3.38 -5.77 -7.80
N THR A 47 3.14 -5.14 -6.65
CA THR A 47 2.19 -4.04 -6.50
C THR A 47 2.78 -2.87 -5.74
N LEU A 48 2.19 -1.69 -5.91
CA LEU A 48 2.56 -0.46 -5.22
C LEU A 48 1.38 -0.02 -4.35
N GLU A 49 1.67 0.39 -3.12
CA GLU A 49 0.70 1.07 -2.25
C GLU A 49 0.48 2.49 -2.75
N VAL A 50 -0.78 2.90 -2.85
CA VAL A 50 -1.16 4.26 -3.26
C VAL A 50 -2.27 4.80 -2.38
N THR A 51 -2.37 6.11 -2.31
CA THR A 51 -3.44 6.80 -1.59
C THR A 51 -4.60 7.14 -2.52
N MET A 52 -5.80 7.34 -1.95
CA MET A 52 -6.93 7.86 -2.71
C MET A 52 -6.63 9.22 -3.35
N GLN A 53 -5.85 10.05 -2.68
CA GLN A 53 -5.45 11.36 -3.19
C GLN A 53 -4.63 11.25 -4.47
N HIS A 54 -3.63 10.38 -4.47
CA HIS A 54 -2.78 10.13 -5.63
C HIS A 54 -3.61 9.66 -6.84
N LEU A 55 -4.58 8.78 -6.61
CA LEU A 55 -5.47 8.30 -7.67
C LEU A 55 -6.43 9.38 -8.21
N LYS A 56 -6.74 10.42 -7.42
CA LYS A 56 -7.65 11.51 -7.81
C LYS A 56 -6.92 12.67 -8.48
N GLU A 57 -5.72 13.02 -7.99
CA GLU A 57 -5.01 14.24 -8.41
C GLU A 57 -3.88 13.99 -9.40
N ASP A 58 -3.14 12.89 -9.23
CA ASP A 58 -1.94 12.63 -10.03
C ASP A 58 -2.20 11.67 -11.21
N CYS A 59 -3.26 10.86 -11.11
CA CYS A 59 -3.60 9.86 -12.12
C CYS A 59 -4.66 10.38 -13.11
N ILE A 60 -4.42 10.17 -14.40
CA ILE A 60 -5.41 10.42 -15.44
C ILE A 60 -6.41 9.27 -15.58
N THR A 61 -7.58 9.58 -16.11
CA THR A 61 -8.59 8.58 -16.46
C THR A 61 -8.47 8.22 -17.95
N PRO A 62 -8.27 6.94 -18.30
CA PRO A 62 -8.19 6.57 -19.71
C PRO A 62 -9.52 6.77 -20.45
N VAL A 63 -9.46 6.89 -21.77
CA VAL A 63 -10.64 7.09 -22.63
C VAL A 63 -10.81 5.92 -23.60
N PHE A 64 -12.05 5.70 -24.02
CA PHE A 64 -12.37 4.83 -25.15
C PHE A 64 -12.02 5.55 -26.46
N ALA A 65 -11.16 4.96 -27.29
CA ALA A 65 -10.53 5.65 -28.40
C ALA A 65 -11.49 6.03 -29.54
N LYS A 66 -12.61 5.31 -29.72
CA LYS A 66 -13.54 5.55 -30.84
C LYS A 66 -14.53 6.67 -30.61
N ASP A 67 -14.98 6.86 -29.38
CA ASP A 67 -15.98 7.85 -28.97
C ASP A 67 -15.39 8.90 -28.01
N ASN A 68 -14.12 8.76 -27.64
CA ASN A 68 -13.41 9.63 -26.69
C ASN A 68 -14.12 9.75 -25.34
N GLU A 69 -14.84 8.71 -24.94
CA GLU A 69 -15.60 8.70 -23.70
C GLU A 69 -14.72 8.22 -22.54
N LEU A 70 -14.84 8.86 -21.37
CA LEU A 70 -14.11 8.46 -20.18
C LEU A 70 -14.58 7.09 -19.66
N THR A 71 -13.62 6.24 -19.29
CA THR A 71 -13.88 5.06 -18.46
C THR A 71 -14.23 5.52 -17.04
N ILE A 72 -14.93 4.69 -16.29
CA ILE A 72 -15.08 4.93 -14.84
C ILE A 72 -13.67 4.94 -14.23
N PRO A 73 -13.27 5.85 -13.33
CA PRO A 73 -11.94 5.80 -12.72
C PRO A 73 -11.87 4.86 -11.51
N HIS A 74 -10.69 4.32 -11.19
CA HIS A 74 -10.47 3.52 -9.98
C HIS A 74 -10.95 4.19 -8.68
N PRO A 75 -10.67 5.50 -8.42
CA PRO A 75 -11.17 6.15 -7.21
C PRO A 75 -12.69 6.17 -7.13
N ALA A 76 -13.41 6.36 -8.24
CA ALA A 76 -14.88 6.32 -8.21
C ALA A 76 -15.41 4.94 -7.83
N PHE A 77 -14.76 3.87 -8.28
CA PHE A 77 -15.10 2.50 -7.87
C PHE A 77 -14.87 2.29 -6.37
N ILE A 78 -13.72 2.73 -5.85
CA ILE A 78 -13.38 2.62 -4.43
C ILE A 78 -14.35 3.44 -3.57
N ASP A 79 -14.59 4.70 -3.91
CA ASP A 79 -15.53 5.58 -3.21
C ASP A 79 -16.93 4.96 -3.18
N THR A 80 -17.42 4.43 -4.31
CA THR A 80 -18.75 3.79 -4.37
C THR A 80 -18.87 2.60 -3.41
N VAL A 81 -17.84 1.74 -3.36
CA VAL A 81 -17.84 0.58 -2.45
C VAL A 81 -17.69 1.03 -1.00
N TYR A 82 -16.87 2.05 -0.74
CA TYR A 82 -16.69 2.63 0.60
C TYR A 82 -17.99 3.26 1.12
N ASP A 83 -18.69 4.04 0.29
CA ASP A 83 -19.97 4.64 0.63
C ASP A 83 -21.05 3.59 0.88
N ALA A 84 -21.09 2.54 0.05
CA ALA A 84 -21.98 1.40 0.25
C ALA A 84 -21.70 0.66 1.58
N ALA A 85 -20.42 0.46 1.92
CA ALA A 85 -20.03 -0.15 3.19
C ALA A 85 -20.45 0.72 4.38
N ASN A 86 -20.22 2.03 4.33
CA ASN A 86 -20.64 2.98 5.38
C ASN A 86 -22.16 3.04 5.55
N THR A 87 -22.90 2.92 4.45
CA THR A 87 -24.38 2.93 4.48
C THR A 87 -24.94 1.63 5.06
N PHE A 88 -24.39 0.48 4.67
CA PHE A 88 -24.91 -0.83 5.08
C PHE A 88 -24.48 -1.20 6.51
N PHE A 89 -23.23 -0.96 6.88
CA PHE A 89 -22.66 -1.22 8.20
C PHE A 89 -22.69 0.04 9.08
N SER A 90 -23.78 0.79 9.01
CA SER A 90 -23.93 2.02 9.78
C SER A 90 -23.81 1.74 11.28
N GLY A 91 -22.91 2.47 11.97
CA GLY A 91 -22.64 2.29 13.40
C GLY A 91 -21.42 1.40 13.70
N GLU A 92 -20.88 0.71 12.70
CA GLU A 92 -19.62 -0.02 12.82
C GLU A 92 -18.41 0.90 12.57
N SER A 93 -17.24 0.51 13.06
CA SER A 93 -15.99 1.19 12.70
C SER A 93 -15.50 0.64 11.37
N ILE A 94 -15.36 1.50 10.37
CA ILE A 94 -14.92 1.13 9.02
C ILE A 94 -13.60 1.84 8.71
N ASP A 95 -12.56 1.05 8.42
CA ASP A 95 -11.24 1.58 8.12
C ASP A 95 -11.19 2.23 6.73
N LYS A 96 -10.20 3.10 6.53
CA LYS A 96 -9.94 3.66 5.18
C LYS A 96 -9.51 2.55 4.22
N PRO A 97 -9.81 2.68 2.92
CA PRO A 97 -9.38 1.70 1.92
C PRO A 97 -7.84 1.58 1.87
N ASP A 98 -7.31 0.36 1.96
CA ASP A 98 -5.92 0.02 1.60
C ASP A 98 -5.90 -0.35 0.11
N ILE A 99 -5.07 0.33 -0.67
CA ILE A 99 -5.13 0.32 -2.13
C ILE A 99 -3.79 -0.08 -2.72
N ARG A 100 -3.85 -1.02 -3.65
CA ARG A 100 -2.71 -1.59 -4.35
C ARG A 100 -2.90 -1.51 -5.85
N VAL A 101 -1.92 -0.97 -6.53
CA VAL A 101 -1.92 -0.83 -7.99
C VAL A 101 -0.75 -1.52 -8.63
N SER A 102 -0.87 -1.87 -9.90
CA SER A 102 0.24 -2.39 -10.70
C SER A 102 0.08 -2.02 -12.17
N HIS A 103 1.13 -2.24 -12.96
CA HIS A 103 1.17 -1.94 -14.39
C HIS A 103 0.94 -0.45 -14.66
N ILE A 104 1.96 0.35 -14.35
CA ILE A 104 1.94 1.78 -14.63
C ILE A 104 1.96 2.02 -16.14
N ILE A 105 1.03 2.83 -16.63
CA ILE A 105 0.97 3.32 -18.00
C ILE A 105 1.36 4.79 -17.96
N LYS A 106 2.33 5.15 -18.79
CA LYS A 106 2.84 6.52 -18.91
C LYS A 106 2.40 7.09 -20.26
N GLY A 107 1.68 8.19 -20.22
CA GLY A 107 1.26 8.96 -21.39
C GLY A 107 1.96 10.32 -21.44
N ARG A 108 1.45 11.18 -22.32
CA ARG A 108 1.85 12.58 -22.44
C ARG A 108 0.62 13.46 -22.24
N ILE A 109 0.80 14.64 -21.68
CA ILE A 109 -0.23 15.67 -21.71
C ILE A 109 -0.50 16.10 -23.17
N PRO A 110 -1.71 16.55 -23.51
CA PRO A 110 -2.07 16.95 -24.87
C PRO A 110 -1.09 17.97 -25.49
N GLU A 111 -0.60 18.91 -24.69
CA GLU A 111 0.29 20.01 -25.10
C GLU A 111 1.71 19.51 -25.44
N ALA A 112 2.10 18.34 -24.94
CA ALA A 112 3.42 17.76 -25.10
C ALA A 112 3.47 16.59 -26.09
N ILE A 113 2.37 16.29 -26.80
CA ILE A 113 2.29 15.17 -27.76
C ILE A 113 3.41 15.25 -28.80
N HIS A 114 3.65 16.45 -29.35
CA HIS A 114 4.65 16.69 -30.38
C HIS A 114 6.07 16.93 -29.86
N LYS A 115 6.27 17.00 -28.54
CA LYS A 115 7.62 17.14 -27.97
C LYS A 115 8.41 15.83 -28.18
N PRO A 116 9.67 15.89 -28.63
CA PRO A 116 10.52 14.70 -28.74
C PRO A 116 10.86 14.15 -27.35
N ALA A 117 11.06 12.83 -27.22
CA ALA A 117 11.20 12.12 -25.94
C ALA A 117 12.26 12.70 -25.00
N ASN A 118 13.33 13.24 -25.59
CA ASN A 118 14.50 13.84 -24.97
C ASN A 118 14.24 15.26 -24.41
N GLN A 119 13.11 15.88 -24.74
CA GLN A 119 12.70 17.20 -24.24
C GLN A 119 11.46 17.12 -23.33
N LEU A 120 10.96 15.92 -23.01
CA LEU A 120 9.81 15.75 -22.12
C LEU A 120 10.22 15.94 -20.66
N LEU A 121 9.60 16.92 -20.00
CA LEU A 121 9.67 17.07 -18.56
C LEU A 121 8.83 16.01 -17.85
N GLU A 122 9.01 15.83 -16.54
CA GLU A 122 8.14 14.94 -15.76
C GLU A 122 6.71 15.47 -15.69
N SER A 123 6.53 16.81 -15.65
CA SER A 123 5.22 17.46 -15.73
C SER A 123 4.50 17.27 -17.06
N ASP A 124 5.24 16.92 -18.14
CA ASP A 124 4.65 16.62 -19.44
C ASP A 124 4.12 15.16 -19.51
N LYS A 125 4.40 14.33 -18.50
CA LYS A 125 4.01 12.92 -18.45
C LYS A 125 2.72 12.77 -17.67
N THR A 126 1.80 11.99 -18.23
CA THR A 126 0.61 11.54 -17.51
C THR A 126 0.81 10.11 -17.05
N ILE A 127 0.19 9.73 -15.94
CA ILE A 127 0.25 8.36 -15.44
C ILE A 127 -1.15 7.85 -15.13
N TYR A 128 -1.34 6.55 -15.30
CA TYR A 128 -2.43 5.82 -14.67
C TYR A 128 -2.00 4.37 -14.45
N TYR A 129 -2.76 3.63 -13.64
CA TYR A 129 -2.48 2.22 -13.38
C TYR A 129 -3.50 1.33 -14.08
N GLU A 130 -3.01 0.32 -14.79
CA GLU A 130 -3.87 -0.61 -15.51
C GLU A 130 -4.68 -1.48 -14.56
N ARG A 131 -4.09 -1.89 -13.42
CA ARG A 131 -4.74 -2.74 -12.42
C ARG A 131 -4.77 -2.07 -11.05
N CYS A 132 -5.91 -2.16 -10.39
CA CYS A 132 -6.15 -1.67 -9.04
C CYS A 132 -6.88 -2.74 -8.22
N ALA A 133 -6.44 -2.95 -6.99
CA ALA A 133 -7.09 -3.75 -5.97
C ALA A 133 -7.18 -2.94 -4.69
N PHE A 134 -8.22 -3.13 -3.90
CA PHE A 134 -8.34 -2.50 -2.61
C PHE A 134 -9.09 -3.39 -1.63
N ILE A 135 -8.88 -3.14 -0.33
CA ILE A 135 -9.67 -3.70 0.76
C ILE A 135 -10.10 -2.61 1.73
N ILE A 136 -11.22 -2.84 2.40
CA ILE A 136 -11.82 -2.03 3.44
C ILE A 136 -12.13 -3.00 4.58
N GLN A 137 -11.51 -2.80 5.73
CA GLN A 137 -11.74 -3.64 6.91
C GLN A 137 -12.78 -3.01 7.81
N ILE A 138 -13.62 -3.85 8.43
CA ILE A 138 -14.59 -3.45 9.44
C ILE A 138 -14.14 -4.09 10.76
N PRO A 139 -13.17 -3.48 11.49
CA PRO A 139 -12.51 -4.09 12.65
C PRO A 139 -13.43 -4.47 13.81
N THR A 140 -14.63 -3.89 13.88
CA THR A 140 -15.66 -4.18 14.89
C THR A 140 -16.43 -5.47 14.59
N ILE A 141 -16.51 -5.89 13.32
CA ILE A 141 -17.09 -7.18 12.93
C ILE A 141 -15.97 -8.20 12.76
N TYR A 142 -15.84 -9.08 13.74
CA TYR A 142 -14.84 -10.13 13.72
C TYR A 142 -15.30 -11.40 14.43
N GLU A 143 -14.67 -12.51 14.09
CA GLU A 143 -14.82 -13.78 14.77
C GLU A 143 -13.45 -14.35 15.11
N THR A 144 -13.32 -15.04 16.25
CA THR A 144 -12.08 -15.69 16.65
C THR A 144 -12.20 -17.19 16.42
N VAL A 145 -11.47 -17.72 15.44
CA VAL A 145 -11.44 -19.15 15.11
C VAL A 145 -10.07 -19.71 15.41
N ASN A 146 -9.99 -20.72 16.28
CA ASN A 146 -8.73 -21.35 16.71
C ASN A 146 -7.67 -20.33 17.17
N GLY A 147 -8.10 -19.29 17.89
CA GLY A 147 -7.23 -18.21 18.38
C GLY A 147 -6.86 -17.15 17.34
N ASN A 148 -7.30 -17.28 16.09
CA ASN A 148 -7.07 -16.28 15.03
C ASN A 148 -8.27 -15.35 14.90
N LYS A 149 -8.03 -14.03 15.02
CA LYS A 149 -9.05 -13.01 14.75
C LYS A 149 -9.24 -12.87 13.25
N LEU A 150 -10.43 -13.23 12.77
CA LEU A 150 -10.87 -13.04 11.40
C LEU A 150 -11.74 -11.79 11.35
N THR A 151 -11.28 -10.76 10.63
CA THR A 151 -12.03 -9.50 10.48
C THR A 151 -12.82 -9.52 9.19
N LEU A 152 -14.03 -8.98 9.21
CA LEU A 152 -14.83 -8.78 8.00
C LEU A 152 -14.14 -7.75 7.09
N THR A 153 -13.91 -8.15 5.84
CA THR A 153 -13.22 -7.35 4.84
C THR A 153 -14.04 -7.31 3.56
N ILE A 154 -14.23 -6.12 3.04
CA ILE A 154 -14.80 -5.85 1.72
C ILE A 154 -13.64 -5.49 0.80
N GLY A 155 -13.65 -5.93 -0.45
CA GLY A 155 -12.63 -5.53 -1.38
C GLY A 155 -13.11 -5.53 -2.82
N GLY A 156 -12.28 -4.98 -3.68
CA GLY A 156 -12.57 -4.90 -5.09
C GLY A 156 -11.30 -5.01 -5.93
N VAL A 157 -11.45 -5.58 -7.13
CA VAL A 157 -10.39 -5.64 -8.13
C VAL A 157 -10.92 -5.13 -9.46
N ARG A 158 -10.12 -4.30 -10.10
CA ARG A 158 -10.39 -3.78 -11.41
C ARG A 158 -9.13 -3.75 -12.25
N ALA A 159 -9.26 -4.10 -13.52
CA ALA A 159 -8.18 -3.93 -14.47
C ALA A 159 -8.72 -3.52 -15.84
N TYR A 160 -8.15 -2.44 -16.40
CA TYR A 160 -8.60 -1.86 -17.66
C TYR A 160 -8.39 -2.80 -18.85
N ASN A 161 -7.37 -3.68 -18.79
CA ASN A 161 -7.08 -4.67 -19.84
C ASN A 161 -8.19 -5.69 -20.11
N HIS A 162 -9.12 -5.90 -19.17
CA HIS A 162 -10.28 -6.75 -19.40
C HIS A 162 -11.32 -6.08 -20.31
N THR A 163 -11.14 -4.80 -20.63
CA THR A 163 -12.00 -4.01 -21.51
C THR A 163 -11.18 -3.50 -22.70
N ASN A 164 -11.74 -3.53 -23.91
CA ASN A 164 -11.04 -3.01 -25.08
C ASN A 164 -11.19 -1.48 -25.17
N LEU A 165 -10.24 -0.73 -24.60
CA LEU A 165 -10.23 0.74 -24.67
C LEU A 165 -10.09 1.29 -26.10
N TYR A 166 -9.68 0.49 -27.09
CA TYR A 166 -9.65 0.92 -28.50
C TYR A 166 -11.01 0.83 -29.20
N SER A 167 -12.03 0.30 -28.52
CA SER A 167 -13.38 0.17 -29.04
C SER A 167 -14.27 1.35 -28.60
N LYS A 168 -15.57 1.28 -28.93
CA LYS A 168 -16.57 2.18 -28.34
C LYS A 168 -16.81 1.79 -26.89
N LYS A 169 -17.26 2.72 -26.06
CA LYS A 169 -17.62 2.41 -24.67
C LYS A 169 -18.65 1.29 -24.63
N GLY A 170 -18.40 0.36 -23.73
CA GLY A 170 -19.26 -0.78 -23.47
C GLY A 170 -19.32 -1.06 -21.97
N ALA A 171 -19.84 -2.24 -21.62
CA ALA A 171 -19.92 -2.67 -20.23
C ALA A 171 -18.51 -2.81 -19.62
N GLU A 172 -18.26 -2.05 -18.56
CA GLU A 172 -17.01 -2.11 -17.79
C GLU A 172 -17.13 -3.16 -16.69
N ARG A 173 -16.06 -3.94 -16.46
CA ARG A 173 -16.06 -5.05 -15.50
C ARG A 173 -15.41 -4.65 -14.18
N PHE A 174 -16.13 -4.89 -13.10
CA PHE A 174 -15.69 -4.70 -11.73
C PHE A 174 -15.87 -5.99 -10.96
N LYS A 175 -14.92 -6.36 -10.11
CA LYS A 175 -15.06 -7.48 -9.19
C LYS A 175 -15.12 -6.93 -7.78
N VAL A 176 -16.15 -7.29 -7.03
CA VAL A 176 -16.32 -6.96 -5.61
C VAL A 176 -16.43 -8.27 -4.84
N PHE A 177 -15.85 -8.32 -3.66
CA PHE A 177 -15.94 -9.45 -2.74
C PHE A 177 -16.09 -8.96 -1.31
N ILE A 178 -16.66 -9.82 -0.47
CA ILE A 178 -16.80 -9.60 0.96
C ILE A 178 -16.59 -10.95 1.66
N GLY A 179 -15.88 -10.93 2.79
CA GLY A 179 -15.65 -12.13 3.57
C GLY A 179 -14.69 -11.88 4.74
N PHE A 180 -14.45 -12.92 5.52
CA PHE A 180 -13.53 -12.85 6.65
C PHE A 180 -12.10 -13.15 6.20
N THR A 181 -11.17 -12.25 6.46
CA THR A 181 -9.76 -12.45 6.07
C THR A 181 -9.05 -13.32 7.11
N CYS A 182 -8.53 -14.46 6.66
CA CYS A 182 -7.68 -15.33 7.45
C CYS A 182 -6.21 -15.07 7.14
N LYS A 183 -5.42 -14.70 8.16
CA LYS A 183 -3.98 -14.37 8.02
C LYS A 183 -3.04 -15.58 8.21
N VAL A 184 -3.58 -16.80 8.30
CA VAL A 184 -2.77 -18.01 8.47
C VAL A 184 -2.29 -18.53 7.12
N CYS A 185 -1.12 -19.17 7.11
CA CYS A 185 -0.62 -19.86 5.93
C CYS A 185 -1.53 -21.04 5.59
N THR A 186 -2.28 -20.95 4.49
CA THR A 186 -3.21 -22.00 4.05
C THR A 186 -2.55 -23.04 3.14
N ASN A 187 -1.21 -23.08 3.05
CA ASN A 187 -0.49 -23.99 2.14
C ASN A 187 -0.85 -25.48 2.35
N LEU A 188 -1.37 -25.86 3.52
CA LEU A 188 -1.85 -27.20 3.85
C LEU A 188 -3.29 -27.22 4.41
N CYS A 189 -4.04 -26.12 4.31
CA CYS A 189 -5.45 -26.14 4.66
C CYS A 189 -6.23 -26.83 3.55
N VAL A 190 -6.56 -28.11 3.76
CA VAL A 190 -7.53 -28.87 2.95
C VAL A 190 -8.95 -28.41 3.28
#